data_AF-A0A1X6Y5Y4-F1
#
_entry.id   AF-A0A1X6Y5Y4-F1
#
_cell.length_a   1.000
_cell.length_b   1.000
_cell.length_c   1.000
_cell.angle_alpha   90.00
_cell.angle_beta   90.00
_cell.angle_gamma   90.00
#
_symmetry.space_group_name_H-M   'P 1'
#
loop_
_entity.id
_entity.type
_entity.pdbx_description
1 polymer ?
#
loop_
_entity_poly.entity_id
_entity_poly.type
_entity_poly.pdbx_seq_one_letter_code
_entity_poly.pdbx_strand_id
1 'polypeptide(L)'
;MSETTQTPEATLAAATTQDALPNARLSLLGTVLKPDMSHALFRIGRSKVERVTIGDAIDGATVTAIGEGVVMLSRGGHSERLSLPNS
;
A
#
# COMPACT_ATOMS: atom_id res chain seq x y z
N MET A 1 29.44 -25.37 -5.77
CA MET A 1 28.08 -25.85 -6.09
C MET A 1 27.14 -25.11 -5.15
N SER A 2 26.19 -24.34 -5.67
CA SER A 2 25.24 -23.59 -4.84
C SER A 2 24.05 -24.47 -4.53
N GLU A 3 23.91 -24.89 -3.28
CA GLU A 3 22.71 -25.58 -2.79
C GLU A 3 21.56 -24.58 -2.72
N THR A 4 20.68 -24.60 -3.71
CA THR A 4 19.37 -23.94 -3.61
C THR A 4 18.40 -24.94 -2.99
N THR A 5 18.25 -24.92 -1.67
CA THR A 5 17.22 -25.69 -0.98
C THR A 5 15.85 -25.16 -1.41
N GLN A 6 15.05 -25.99 -2.09
CA GLN A 6 13.68 -25.61 -2.45
C GLN A 6 12.88 -25.37 -1.17
N THR A 7 12.28 -24.19 -1.06
CA THR A 7 11.43 -23.84 0.08
C THR A 7 10.23 -24.78 0.12
N PRO A 8 9.93 -25.43 1.26
CA PRO A 8 8.78 -26.33 1.37
C PRO A 8 7.46 -25.61 1.03
N GLU A 9 6.55 -26.29 0.33
CA GLU A 9 5.25 -25.71 -0.07
C GLU A 9 4.42 -25.23 1.12
N ALA A 10 4.51 -25.92 2.27
CA ALA A 10 3.87 -25.49 3.51
C ALA A 10 4.37 -24.12 3.98
N THR A 11 5.65 -23.81 3.78
CA THR A 11 6.24 -22.51 4.07
C THR A 11 5.78 -21.44 3.08
N LEU A 12 5.62 -21.79 1.80
CA LEU A 12 5.09 -20.88 0.77
C LEU A 12 3.62 -20.50 1.03
N ALA A 13 2.80 -21.48 1.42
CA ALA A 13 1.39 -21.27 1.76
C ALA A 13 1.23 -20.44 3.03
N ALA A 14 2.00 -20.74 4.09
CA ALA A 14 1.97 -19.96 5.33
C ALA A 14 2.47 -18.51 5.15
N ALA A 15 3.41 -18.29 4.23
CA ALA A 15 3.94 -16.96 3.92
C ALA A 15 2.99 -16.11 3.06
N THR A 16 1.96 -16.72 2.46
CA THR A 16 1.02 -16.03 1.58
C THR A 16 -0.33 -15.89 2.28
N THR A 17 -0.66 -14.68 2.73
CA THR A 17 -2.04 -14.39 3.10
C THR A 17 -2.87 -14.25 1.82
N GLN A 18 -3.64 -15.28 1.49
CA GLN A 18 -4.56 -15.27 0.34
C GLN A 18 -5.57 -14.13 0.50
N ASP A 19 -5.77 -13.37 -0.58
CA ASP A 19 -6.68 -12.22 -0.63
C ASP A 19 -6.43 -11.11 0.42
N ALA A 20 -5.20 -11.01 0.95
CA ALA A 20 -4.83 -10.01 1.95
C ALA A 20 -5.09 -8.55 1.54
N LEU A 21 -5.18 -8.32 0.23
CA LEU A 21 -5.49 -7.01 -0.32
C LEU A 21 -6.80 -7.14 -1.10
N PRO A 22 -7.79 -6.28 -0.83
CA PRO A 22 -9.04 -6.30 -1.59
C PRO A 22 -8.74 -6.14 -3.08
N ASN A 23 -9.63 -6.64 -3.94
CA ASN A 23 -9.66 -6.32 -5.38
C ASN A 23 -10.08 -4.84 -5.60
N ALA A 24 -9.55 -3.94 -4.77
CA ALA A 24 -9.78 -2.52 -4.84
C ALA A 24 -8.92 -1.92 -5.96
N ARG A 25 -9.46 -0.90 -6.60
CA ARG A 25 -8.75 -0.11 -7.61
C ARG A 25 -7.49 0.55 -7.03
N LEU A 26 -7.51 0.86 -5.74
CA LEU A 26 -6.41 1.47 -4.99
C LEU A 26 -6.25 0.76 -3.64
N SER A 27 -5.01 0.46 -3.22
CA SER A 27 -4.73 -0.10 -1.90
C SER A 27 -3.46 0.50 -1.31
N LEU A 28 -3.48 0.82 -0.02
CA LEU A 28 -2.29 1.27 0.70
C LEU A 28 -1.39 0.05 1.00
N LEU A 29 -0.14 0.11 0.58
CA LEU A 29 0.86 -0.93 0.84
C LEU A 29 1.81 -0.59 1.98
N GLY A 30 2.04 0.70 2.23
CA GLY A 30 2.98 1.15 3.24
C GLY A 30 2.97 2.66 3.41
N THR A 31 3.41 3.10 4.58
CA THR A 31 3.68 4.51 4.89
C THR A 31 5.09 4.62 5.45
N VAL A 32 5.85 5.60 4.96
CA VAL A 32 7.19 5.93 5.46
C VAL A 32 7.11 7.34 6.00
N LEU A 33 7.25 7.49 7.31
CA LEU A 33 7.30 8.79 7.97
C LEU A 33 8.75 9.18 8.23
N LYS A 34 9.14 10.36 7.76
CA LYS A 34 10.38 11.03 8.17
C LYS A 34 10.02 12.43 8.68
N PRO A 35 10.87 13.04 9.53
CA PRO A 35 10.59 14.36 10.10
C PRO A 35 10.38 15.46 9.04
N ASP A 36 11.04 15.32 7.89
CA ASP A 36 11.06 16.26 6.79
C ASP A 36 10.14 15.84 5.62
N MET A 37 9.86 14.54 5.48
CA MET A 37 9.14 14.03 4.32
C MET A 37 8.38 12.73 4.63
N SER A 38 7.08 12.73 4.37
CA SER A 38 6.24 11.54 4.49
C SER A 38 5.84 11.02 3.10
N HIS A 39 5.95 9.71 2.91
CA HIS A 39 5.56 9.04 1.66
C HIS A 39 4.61 7.89 1.93
N ALA A 40 3.69 7.68 1.00
CA ALA A 40 2.85 6.50 0.95
C ALA A 40 3.16 5.68 -0.29
N LEU A 41 3.04 4.36 -0.16
CA LEU A 41 3.14 3.42 -1.25
C LEU A 41 1.74 2.88 -1.55
N PHE A 42 1.27 3.09 -2.77
CA PHE A 42 -0.02 2.63 -3.22
C PHE A 42 0.13 1.58 -4.30
N ARG A 43 -0.76 0.59 -4.28
CA ARG A 43 -1.00 -0.30 -5.39
C ARG A 43 -2.22 0.18 -6.17
N ILE A 44 -2.06 0.38 -7.47
CA ILE A 44 -3.13 0.73 -8.40
C ILE A 44 -3.44 -0.51 -9.25
N GLY A 45 -4.66 -1.01 -9.11
CA GLY A 45 -5.08 -2.28 -9.71
C GLY A 45 -4.19 -3.45 -9.26
N ARG A 46 -3.75 -4.28 -10.22
CA ARG A 46 -3.05 -5.54 -9.95
C ARG A 46 -1.52 -5.46 -9.99
N SER A 47 -0.94 -4.41 -10.55
CA SER A 47 0.50 -4.46 -10.92
C SER A 47 1.27 -3.15 -10.75
N LYS A 48 0.61 -2.00 -10.67
CA LYS A 48 1.33 -0.72 -10.55
C LYS A 48 1.50 -0.37 -9.08
N VAL A 49 2.75 -0.11 -8.68
CA VAL A 49 3.06 0.48 -7.37
C VAL A 49 3.55 1.90 -7.59
N GLU A 50 3.01 2.83 -6.82
CA GLU A 50 3.32 4.25 -6.93
C GLU A 50 3.64 4.83 -5.56
N ARG A 51 4.73 5.61 -5.49
CA ARG A 51 5.11 6.35 -4.30
C ARG A 51 4.59 7.77 -4.44
N VAL A 52 3.89 8.24 -3.42
CA VAL A 52 3.28 9.58 -3.41
C VAL A 52 3.57 10.31 -2.10
N THR A 53 3.51 11.64 -2.18
CA THR A 53 3.60 12.59 -1.07
C THR A 53 2.28 13.30 -0.85
N ILE A 54 2.19 14.08 0.23
CA ILE A 54 1.05 14.97 0.48
C ILE A 54 0.98 16.00 -0.67
N GLY A 55 -0.20 16.15 -1.27
CA GLY A 55 -0.45 17.02 -2.41
C GLY A 55 -0.50 16.29 -3.76
N ASP A 56 0.05 15.08 -3.85
CA ASP A 56 0.04 14.32 -5.10
C ASP A 56 -1.36 13.75 -5.42
N ALA A 57 -1.66 13.65 -6.71
CA ALA A 57 -2.87 13.03 -7.20
C ALA A 57 -2.64 11.55 -7.52
N ILE A 58 -3.50 10.67 -7.01
CA ILE A 58 -3.47 9.23 -7.25
C ILE A 58 -4.88 8.69 -7.46
N ASP A 59 -5.07 7.97 -8.57
CA ASP A 59 -6.35 7.36 -8.96
C ASP A 59 -7.55 8.32 -8.92
N GLY A 60 -7.36 9.61 -9.22
CA GLY A 60 -8.41 10.63 -9.19
C GLY A 60 -8.76 11.16 -7.80
N ALA A 61 -7.93 10.89 -6.79
CA ALA A 61 -7.96 11.54 -5.49
C ALA A 61 -6.63 12.26 -5.21
N THR A 62 -6.62 13.21 -4.28
CA THR A 62 -5.41 13.92 -3.85
C THR A 62 -5.04 13.50 -2.43
N VAL A 63 -3.76 13.23 -2.19
CA VAL A 63 -3.26 12.89 -0.85
C VAL A 63 -3.29 14.14 0.03
N THR A 64 -4.05 14.10 1.14
CA THR A 64 -4.19 15.24 2.05
C THR A 64 -3.39 15.08 3.34
N ALA A 65 -3.16 13.85 3.78
CA ALA A 65 -2.32 13.55 4.94
C ALA A 65 -1.76 12.13 4.89
N ILE A 66 -0.56 11.93 5.43
CA ILE A 66 0.07 10.61 5.58
C ILE A 66 0.40 10.44 7.06
N GLY A 67 -0.16 9.40 7.67
CA GLY A 67 0.10 9.00 9.05
C GLY A 67 0.68 7.58 9.12
N GLU A 68 0.86 7.08 10.33
CA GLU A 68 1.33 5.71 10.54
C GLU A 68 0.25 4.70 10.13
N GLY A 69 0.51 3.96 9.06
CA GLY A 69 -0.40 2.95 8.51
C GLY A 69 -1.71 3.49 7.94
N VAL A 70 -1.82 4.82 7.77
CA VAL A 70 -3.02 5.49 7.28
C VAL A 70 -2.67 6.61 6.31
N VAL A 71 -3.51 6.77 5.28
CA VAL A 71 -3.49 7.93 4.38
C VAL A 71 -4.89 8.50 4.26
N MET A 72 -4.98 9.83 4.26
CA MET A 72 -6.19 10.57 3.92
C MET A 72 -6.12 11.03 2.48
N LEU A 73 -7.20 10.81 1.75
CA LEU A 73 -7.38 11.22 0.36
C LEU A 73 -8.57 12.17 0.24
N SER A 74 -8.52 13.09 -0.71
CA SER A 74 -9.65 13.94 -1.10
C SER A 74 -10.07 13.62 -2.54
N ARG A 75 -11.33 13.23 -2.73
CA ARG A 75 -11.89 12.86 -4.03
C ARG A 75 -13.18 13.64 -4.26
N GLY A 76 -13.18 14.56 -5.21
CA GLY A 76 -14.37 15.36 -5.53
C GLY A 76 -14.94 16.13 -4.32
N GLY A 77 -14.09 16.53 -3.37
CA GLY A 77 -14.51 17.21 -2.13
C GLY A 77 -14.88 16.29 -0.96
N HIS A 78 -14.90 14.97 -1.16
CA HIS A 78 -15.09 13.99 -0.08
C HIS A 78 -13.75 13.51 0.46
N SER A 79 -13.65 13.38 1.78
CA SER A 79 -12.48 12.81 2.43
C SER A 79 -12.63 11.30 2.56
N GLU A 80 -11.63 10.55 2.15
CA GLU A 80 -11.56 9.10 2.18
C GLU A 80 -10.34 8.67 3.00
N ARG A 81 -10.53 7.72 3.93
CA ARG A 81 -9.44 7.15 4.73
C ARG A 81 -9.05 5.79 4.17
N LEU A 82 -7.79 5.64 3.82
CA LEU A 82 -7.19 4.34 3.50
C LEU A 82 -6.24 3.92 4.61
N SER A 83 -6.43 2.70 5.11
CA SER A 83 -5.56 2.08 6.11
C SER A 83 -4.80 0.90 5.49
N LEU A 84 -3.69 0.52 6.11
CA LEU A 84 -3.00 -0.71 5.76
C LEU A 84 -3.92 -1.92 5.95
N PRO A 85 -3.89 -2.90 5.04
CA PRO A 85 -4.57 -4.17 5.25
C PRO A 85 -3.96 -4.88 6.46
N ASN A 86 -4.81 -5.44 7.32
CA ASN A 86 -4.41 -6.17 8.53
C ASN A 86 -3.72 -5.34 9.63
N SER A 87 -3.96 -4.01 9.67
CA SER A 87 -3.57 -3.15 10.80
C SER A 87 -4.43 -3.36 12.03
#